data_AF-A0A6L4A0V1-F1
#
_entry.id   AF-A0A6L4A0V1-F1
#
_cell.length_a   1.000
_cell.length_b   1.000
_cell.length_c   1.000
_cell.angle_alpha   90.00
_cell.angle_beta   90.00
_cell.angle_gamma   90.00
#
_symmetry.space_group_name_H-M   'P 1'
#
loop_
_entity.id
_entity.type
_entity.pdbx_description
1 polymer ?
#
loop_
_entity_poly.entity_id
_entity_poly.type
_entity_poly.pdbx_seq_one_letter_code
_entity_poly.pdbx_strand_id
1 'polypeptide(L)'
;MIDVIWVDDRAKKDIRRPTQELLPPEIAEKLPSLYSGEKLGLNAVAQVKFFTPDGAWTWYASEYDGEDICFGLVVGFEIELGYFSMAELKEVRGALGLPIERDRFFTPQTLGELQAKHLHERGAG
;
A
#
# COMPACT_ATOMS: atom_id res chain seq x y z
N MET A 1 28.70 -54.15 12.90
CA MET A 1 28.03 -54.28 11.59
C MET A 1 26.54 -54.16 11.87
N ILE A 2 25.80 -53.10 11.56
CA ILE A 2 25.90 -51.98 10.61
C ILE A 2 25.23 -50.76 11.27
N ASP A 3 25.85 -49.59 11.13
CA ASP A 3 25.24 -48.28 11.41
C ASP A 3 24.19 -47.94 10.36
N VAL A 4 22.98 -47.56 10.77
CA VAL A 4 22.00 -46.94 9.86
C VAL A 4 21.87 -45.47 10.25
N ILE A 5 22.58 -44.65 9.48
CA ILE A 5 22.48 -43.19 9.50
C ILE A 5 21.10 -42.84 8.91
N TRP A 6 20.19 -42.29 9.71
CA TRP A 6 18.99 -41.63 9.18
C TRP A 6 19.21 -40.12 9.11
N VAL A 7 18.79 -39.59 7.97
CA VAL A 7 19.06 -38.26 7.44
C VAL A 7 18.47 -37.17 8.32
N ASP A 8 19.29 -36.19 8.66
CA ASP A 8 18.91 -34.94 9.33
C ASP A 8 17.83 -34.22 8.49
N ASP A 9 16.62 -34.14 9.03
CA ASP A 9 15.43 -33.51 8.44
C ASP A 9 15.53 -31.98 8.55
N ARG A 10 16.59 -31.43 7.94
CA ARG A 10 16.84 -29.98 7.91
C ARG A 10 15.63 -29.29 7.31
N ALA A 11 14.94 -28.56 8.18
CA ALA A 11 13.82 -27.65 7.95
C ALA A 11 13.68 -27.26 6.48
N LYS A 12 12.53 -27.62 5.87
CA LYS A 12 12.07 -27.01 4.62
C LYS A 12 12.05 -25.50 4.85
N LYS A 13 13.10 -24.81 4.37
CA LYS A 13 13.22 -23.37 4.47
C LYS A 13 12.04 -22.80 3.69
N ASP A 14 11.12 -22.15 4.39
CA ASP A 14 9.96 -21.53 3.78
C ASP A 14 10.46 -20.55 2.70
N ILE A 15 10.18 -20.88 1.42
CA ILE A 15 10.63 -20.09 0.26
C ILE A 15 9.69 -18.90 0.04
N ARG A 16 8.68 -18.70 0.91
CA ARG A 16 7.82 -17.51 0.86
C ARG A 16 8.70 -16.27 0.90
N ARG A 17 8.57 -15.41 -0.11
CA ARG A 17 9.14 -14.06 -0.09
C ARG A 17 8.70 -13.40 1.22
N PRO A 18 9.60 -12.74 1.95
CA PRO A 18 9.20 -12.03 3.16
C PRO A 18 8.08 -11.05 2.78
N THR A 19 6.92 -11.23 3.40
CA THR A 19 5.77 -10.35 3.19
C THR A 19 6.20 -8.95 3.60
N GLN A 20 6.26 -8.04 2.64
CA GLN A 20 6.60 -6.65 2.94
C GLN A 20 5.49 -6.05 3.81
N GLU A 21 5.87 -5.43 4.92
CA GLU A 21 4.93 -4.65 5.71
C GLU A 21 4.43 -3.45 4.90
N LEU A 22 3.10 -3.34 4.79
CA LEU A 22 2.44 -2.30 4.00
C LEU A 22 2.73 -0.92 4.56
N LEU A 23 2.47 -0.69 5.85
CA LEU A 23 2.71 0.60 6.50
C LEU A 23 3.65 0.42 7.70
N PRO A 24 4.97 0.38 7.47
CA PRO A 24 5.96 0.32 8.55
C PRO A 24 5.88 1.54 9.47
N PRO A 25 6.28 1.43 10.75
CA PRO A 25 6.25 2.53 11.70
C PRO A 25 6.93 3.80 11.21
N GLU A 26 8.07 3.70 10.52
CA GLU A 26 8.82 4.86 10.01
C GLU A 26 8.08 5.63 8.89
N ILE A 27 7.09 5.01 8.27
CA ILE A 27 6.21 5.65 7.29
C ILE A 27 4.93 6.14 7.98
N ALA A 28 4.39 5.37 8.93
CA ALA A 28 3.23 5.78 9.73
C ALA A 28 3.50 7.09 10.48
N GLU A 29 4.70 7.27 11.05
CA GLU A 29 5.12 8.50 11.74
C GLU A 29 5.14 9.75 10.84
N LYS A 30 5.19 9.58 9.51
CA LYS A 30 5.17 10.71 8.56
C LYS A 30 3.75 11.14 8.21
N LEU A 31 2.75 10.31 8.48
CA LEU A 31 1.35 10.62 8.19
C LEU A 31 0.78 11.50 9.31
N PRO A 32 0.32 12.72 9.00
CA PRO A 32 -0.47 13.51 9.92
C PRO A 32 -1.71 12.77 10.41
N SER A 33 -2.20 13.15 11.60
CA SER A 33 -3.48 12.64 12.11
C SER A 33 -4.63 12.99 11.17
N LEU A 34 -5.67 12.14 11.15
CA LEU A 34 -6.90 12.45 10.40
C LEU A 34 -7.42 13.86 10.70
N TYR A 35 -8.00 14.49 9.67
CA TYR A 35 -8.59 15.83 9.65
C TYR A 35 -7.59 16.99 9.77
N SER A 36 -6.31 16.73 9.98
CA SER A 36 -5.31 17.81 10.13
C SER A 36 -5.03 18.57 8.82
N GLY A 37 -5.29 17.93 7.67
CA GLY A 37 -5.07 18.46 6.32
C GLY A 37 -6.31 19.07 5.67
N GLU A 38 -7.46 19.20 6.35
CA GLU A 38 -8.70 19.74 5.76
C GLU A 38 -8.49 21.10 5.08
N LYS A 39 -7.71 21.99 5.70
CA LYS A 39 -7.40 23.32 5.14
C LYS A 39 -6.45 23.27 3.94
N LEU A 40 -5.69 22.19 3.78
CA LEU A 40 -4.78 22.00 2.65
C LEU A 40 -5.52 21.50 1.41
N GLY A 41 -6.59 20.70 1.60
CA GLY A 41 -7.33 20.07 0.51
C GLY A 41 -6.40 19.29 -0.41
N LEU A 42 -6.46 19.54 -1.73
CA LEU A 42 -5.60 18.89 -2.71
C LEU A 42 -4.10 19.22 -2.57
N ASN A 43 -3.72 20.21 -1.75
CA ASN A 43 -2.32 20.48 -1.43
C ASN A 43 -1.77 19.58 -0.32
N ALA A 44 -2.60 18.75 0.32
CA ALA A 44 -2.12 17.75 1.26
C ALA A 44 -1.17 16.77 0.53
N VAL A 45 -0.13 16.31 1.23
CA VAL A 45 0.94 15.48 0.66
C VAL A 45 0.68 14.03 1.00
N ALA A 46 0.60 13.17 -0.02
CA ALA A 46 0.61 11.73 0.19
C ALA A 46 2.02 11.26 0.54
N GLN A 47 2.16 10.53 1.63
CA GLN A 47 3.44 10.03 2.13
C GLN A 47 3.76 8.61 1.64
N VAL A 48 2.73 7.86 1.23
CA VAL A 48 2.86 6.45 0.85
C VAL A 48 1.86 6.11 -0.25
N LYS A 49 2.27 5.17 -1.09
CA LYS A 49 1.48 4.60 -2.18
C LYS A 49 1.38 3.08 -2.02
N PHE A 50 0.16 2.58 -2.16
CA PHE A 50 -0.17 1.16 -2.23
C PHE A 50 -0.78 0.84 -3.59
N PHE A 51 -0.59 -0.38 -4.09
CA PHE A 51 -1.16 -0.78 -5.38
C PHE A 51 -1.38 -2.29 -5.46
N THR A 52 -2.34 -2.69 -6.31
CA THR A 52 -2.51 -4.10 -6.71
C THR A 52 -1.51 -4.42 -7.85
N PRO A 53 -0.53 -5.32 -7.67
CA PRO A 53 0.49 -5.61 -8.70
C PRO A 53 -0.09 -6.25 -9.97
N ASP A 54 -1.21 -6.94 -9.82
CA ASP A 54 -1.97 -7.66 -10.86
C ASP A 54 -3.34 -7.02 -11.13
N GLY A 55 -3.50 -5.73 -10.80
CA GLY A 55 -4.75 -4.99 -10.97
C GLY A 55 -4.52 -3.51 -11.25
N ALA A 56 -5.61 -2.75 -11.32
CA ALA A 56 -5.58 -1.32 -11.63
C ALA A 56 -5.90 -0.41 -10.44
N TRP A 57 -5.85 -0.93 -9.21
CA TRP A 57 -6.13 -0.15 -8.01
C TRP A 57 -4.87 0.44 -7.41
N THR A 58 -4.94 1.70 -7.00
CA THR A 58 -3.87 2.42 -6.30
C THR A 58 -4.47 3.27 -5.18
N TRP A 59 -3.80 3.31 -4.04
CA TRP A 59 -4.15 4.15 -2.90
C TRP A 59 -2.96 5.00 -2.50
N TYR A 60 -3.21 6.25 -2.15
CA TYR A 60 -2.22 7.18 -1.64
C TYR A 60 -2.69 7.71 -0.29
N ALA A 61 -1.94 7.45 0.79
CA ALA A 61 -2.32 7.97 2.11
C ALA A 61 -1.65 9.33 2.35
N SER A 62 -2.45 10.32 2.72
CA SER A 62 -2.01 11.63 3.20
C SER A 62 -2.22 11.83 4.69
N GLU A 63 -3.11 11.07 5.32
CA GLU A 63 -3.37 11.10 6.77
C GLU A 63 -3.64 9.67 7.29
N TYR A 64 -3.45 9.48 8.60
CA TYR A 64 -3.65 8.20 9.28
C TYR A 64 -4.11 8.43 10.72
N ASP A 65 -4.99 7.57 11.24
CA ASP A 65 -5.46 7.63 12.63
C ASP A 65 -4.46 7.06 13.66
N GLY A 66 -3.42 6.37 13.19
CA GLY A 66 -2.45 5.67 14.04
C GLY A 66 -2.82 4.22 14.37
N GLU A 67 -3.97 3.73 13.88
CA GLU A 67 -4.50 2.40 14.16
C GLU A 67 -4.85 1.64 12.87
N ASP A 68 -5.78 2.13 12.07
CA ASP A 68 -6.28 1.39 10.90
C ASP A 68 -6.67 2.29 9.71
N ILE A 69 -7.29 3.43 9.95
CA ILE A 69 -7.90 4.23 8.89
C ILE A 69 -6.92 5.26 8.34
N CYS A 70 -6.67 5.17 7.03
CA CYS A 70 -6.02 6.22 6.26
C CYS A 70 -7.05 7.10 5.55
N PHE A 71 -6.65 8.34 5.24
CA PHE A 71 -7.33 9.20 4.27
C PHE A 71 -6.38 9.59 3.15
N GLY A 72 -6.89 9.68 1.91
CA GLY A 72 -6.15 10.24 0.77
C GLY A 72 -6.78 9.90 -0.56
N LEU A 73 -5.98 9.78 -1.62
CA LEU A 73 -6.46 9.56 -2.99
C LEU A 73 -6.61 8.06 -3.27
N VAL A 74 -7.79 7.66 -3.73
CA VAL A 74 -8.12 6.31 -4.20
C VAL A 74 -8.33 6.34 -5.70
N VAL A 75 -7.59 5.47 -6.41
CA VAL A 75 -7.68 5.29 -7.86
C VAL A 75 -8.13 3.87 -8.10
N GLY A 76 -9.40 3.71 -8.45
CA GLY A 76 -10.03 2.42 -8.77
C GLY A 76 -10.94 2.59 -9.97
N PHE A 77 -12.24 2.33 -9.81
CA PHE A 77 -13.24 2.68 -10.83
C PHE A 77 -13.27 4.19 -11.07
N GLU A 78 -13.27 4.98 -10.00
CA GLU A 78 -13.18 6.43 -10.02
C GLU A 78 -11.83 6.91 -9.47
N ILE A 79 -11.58 8.22 -9.56
CA ILE A 79 -10.44 8.89 -8.91
C ILE A 79 -11.03 9.83 -7.87
N GLU A 80 -10.97 9.46 -6.60
CA GLU A 80 -11.65 10.17 -5.52
C GLU A 80 -10.79 10.28 -4.26
N LEU A 81 -11.11 11.25 -3.42
CA LEU A 81 -10.56 11.31 -2.06
C LEU A 81 -11.46 10.48 -1.15
N GLY A 82 -10.86 9.64 -0.32
CA GLY A 82 -11.63 8.73 0.53
C GLY A 82 -10.82 8.14 1.67
N TYR A 83 -11.54 7.47 2.56
CA TYR A 83 -10.97 6.70 3.66
C TYR A 83 -10.77 5.26 3.22
N PHE A 84 -9.74 4.60 3.76
CA PHE A 84 -9.50 3.17 3.55
C PHE A 84 -8.80 2.53 4.75
N SER A 85 -9.15 1.27 5.03
CA SER A 85 -8.63 0.50 6.16
C SER A 85 -7.35 -0.26 5.78
N MET A 86 -6.32 -0.15 6.63
CA MET A 86 -5.09 -0.92 6.47
C MET A 86 -5.31 -2.41 6.69
N ALA A 87 -6.23 -2.80 7.59
CA ALA A 87 -6.64 -4.18 7.79
C ALA A 87 -7.30 -4.75 6.53
N GLU A 88 -8.21 -4.00 5.89
CA GLU A 88 -8.80 -4.43 4.62
C GLU A 88 -7.75 -4.56 3.51
N LEU A 89 -6.86 -3.58 3.35
CA LEU A 89 -5.79 -3.65 2.32
C LEU A 89 -4.89 -4.88 2.49
N LYS A 90 -4.65 -5.35 3.72
CA LYS A 90 -3.84 -6.56 4.00
C LYS A 90 -4.54 -7.85 3.53
N GLU A 91 -5.86 -7.87 3.49
CA GLU A 91 -6.66 -9.03 3.10
C GLU A 91 -7.02 -9.04 1.60
N VAL A 92 -7.01 -7.88 0.94
CA VAL A 92 -7.29 -7.78 -0.50
C VAL A 92 -6.32 -8.63 -1.31
N ARG A 93 -6.86 -9.36 -2.29
CA ARG A 93 -6.12 -10.12 -3.30
C ARG A 93 -6.60 -9.74 -4.69
N GLY A 94 -5.66 -9.50 -5.60
CA GLY A 94 -5.97 -9.23 -7.00
C GLY A 94 -6.38 -10.48 -7.77
N ALA A 95 -6.56 -10.33 -9.09
CA ALA A 95 -7.10 -11.39 -9.95
C ALA A 95 -6.22 -12.65 -10.03
N LEU A 96 -4.90 -12.51 -9.83
CA LEU A 96 -3.93 -13.60 -9.76
C LEU A 96 -3.65 -14.05 -8.31
N GLY A 97 -4.40 -13.53 -7.34
CA GLY A 97 -4.22 -13.82 -5.93
C GLY A 97 -3.02 -13.10 -5.29
N LEU A 98 -2.46 -12.08 -5.93
CA LEU A 98 -1.36 -11.30 -5.34
C LEU A 98 -1.89 -10.34 -4.26
N PRO A 99 -1.15 -10.17 -3.14
CA PRO A 99 -1.50 -9.17 -2.15
C PRO A 99 -1.24 -7.76 -2.69
N ILE A 100 -1.84 -6.75 -2.07
CA ILE A 100 -1.44 -5.36 -2.25
C ILE A 100 0.03 -5.20 -1.84
N GLU A 101 0.74 -4.32 -2.55
CA GLU A 101 2.12 -3.94 -2.25
C GLU A 101 2.24 -2.45 -1.93
N ARG A 102 3.21 -2.10 -1.07
CA ARG A 102 3.67 -0.71 -0.90
C ARG A 102 4.79 -0.42 -1.89
N ASP A 103 4.68 0.68 -2.61
CA ASP A 103 5.72 1.20 -3.48
C ASP A 103 6.88 1.78 -2.64
N ARG A 104 8.05 1.14 -2.69
CA ARG A 104 9.24 1.55 -1.90
C ARG A 104 9.98 2.75 -2.50
N PHE A 105 9.70 3.08 -3.75
CA PHE A 105 10.38 4.15 -4.49
C PHE A 105 9.46 5.34 -4.73
N PHE A 106 8.26 5.32 -4.13
CA PHE A 106 7.34 6.43 -4.18
C PHE A 106 7.96 7.67 -3.52
N THR A 107 8.01 8.76 -4.26
CA THR A 107 8.35 10.09 -3.75
C THR A 107 7.06 10.79 -3.35
N PRO A 108 6.97 11.37 -2.14
CA PRO A 108 5.79 12.13 -1.72
C PRO A 108 5.43 13.24 -2.71
N GLN A 109 4.13 13.36 -3.00
CA GLN A 109 3.55 14.35 -3.91
C GLN A 109 2.20 14.82 -3.37
N THR A 110 1.74 15.98 -3.82
CA THR A 110 0.41 16.46 -3.43
C THR A 110 -0.70 15.60 -4.02
N LEU A 111 -1.83 15.49 -3.32
CA LEU A 111 -3.01 14.77 -3.82
C LEU A 111 -3.48 15.34 -5.17
N GLY A 112 -3.38 16.65 -5.36
CA GLY A 112 -3.71 17.32 -6.62
C GLY A 112 -2.83 16.92 -7.79
N GLU A 113 -1.50 16.85 -7.60
CA GLU A 113 -0.57 16.38 -8.64
C GLU A 113 -0.83 14.93 -9.03
N LEU A 114 -1.08 14.08 -8.03
CA LEU A 114 -1.39 12.67 -8.25
C LEU A 114 -2.72 12.50 -8.98
N GLN A 115 -3.77 13.21 -8.56
CA GLN A 115 -5.07 13.19 -9.21
C GLN A 115 -4.96 13.65 -10.67
N ALA A 116 -4.29 14.77 -10.93
CA ALA A 116 -4.09 15.29 -12.29
C ALA A 116 -3.33 14.30 -13.17
N LYS A 117 -2.32 13.61 -12.63
CA LYS A 117 -1.58 12.56 -13.33
C LYS A 117 -2.50 11.40 -13.75
N HIS A 118 -3.28 10.86 -12.83
CA HIS A 118 -4.19 9.74 -13.13
C HIS A 118 -5.31 10.14 -14.09
N LEU A 119 -5.82 11.37 -14.00
CA LEU A 119 -6.80 11.90 -14.96
C LEU A 119 -6.20 12.01 -16.37
N HIS A 120 -4.96 12.51 -16.48
CA HIS A 120 -4.25 12.58 -17.75
C HIS A 120 -4.03 11.19 -18.36
N GLU A 121 -3.59 10.21 -17.56
CA GLU A 121 -3.38 8.82 -17.99
C GLU A 121 -4.66 8.16 -18.49
N ARG A 122 -5.83 8.45 -17.89
CA ARG A 122 -7.13 7.94 -18.36
C ARG A 122 -7.62 8.61 -19.65
N GLY A 123 -7.32 9.89 -19.84
CA GLY A 123 -7.77 10.66 -21.01
C GLY A 123 -6.87 10.53 -22.25
N ALA A 124 -5.66 9.98 -22.07
CA ALA A 124 -4.70 9.75 -23.16
C ALA A 124 -4.86 8.37 -23.85
N GLY A 125 -5.87 7.59 -23.46
CA GLY A 125 -6.19 6.26 -24.00
C GLY A 125 -7.29 6.25 -25.04
#